data_AF-A0A520G1N9-F1
#
_entry.id   AF-A0A520G1N9-F1
#
_cell.length_a   1.000
_cell.length_b   1.000
_cell.length_c   1.000
_cell.angle_alpha   90.00
_cell.angle_beta   90.00
_cell.angle_gamma   90.00
#
_symmetry.space_group_name_H-M   'P 1'
#
loop_
_entity.id
_entity.type
_entity.pdbx_description
1 polymer ?
#
loop_
_entity_poly.entity_id
_entity_poly.type
_entity_poly.pdbx_seq_one_letter_code
_entity_poly.pdbx_strand_id
1 'polypeptide(L)'
;MVSKMGQTMPPSRPFAAPHTPRNWMLSYFPFIEVNDPAKRVQDEDPARDVEPQYRGLTHVPPSGHMAGIYARIDEERGVHEAPANAVVRGALEVKYNVSKPKQELLLPQGVNCLRIMDGGVVVGDARTIGGDRNGEWNYINVRRFASFLEESIDEGTQWVVFEPNDSSLWSKIRLNVGSFLTNVWHNGALFGQTAEKAFYVKCDAELNPPEVRDRGQVITEIGVAVVRPAEFVIFRISQSIGAQRGWTQSGEPE
;
A
#
# COMPACT_ATOMS: atom_id res chain seq x y z
N MET A 1 -60.48 -9.48 21.54
CA MET A 1 -60.12 -10.84 22.01
C MET A 1 -58.90 -11.28 21.23
N VAL A 2 -57.76 -11.46 21.91
CA VAL A 2 -56.63 -12.38 21.57
C VAL A 2 -55.88 -12.09 20.24
N SER A 3 -54.57 -11.88 20.13
CA SER A 3 -53.41 -12.15 20.99
C SER A 3 -52.24 -11.25 20.54
N LYS A 4 -51.48 -10.70 21.50
CA LYS A 4 -50.13 -10.17 21.26
C LYS A 4 -49.18 -11.37 21.17
N MET A 5 -48.48 -11.51 20.05
CA MET A 5 -47.32 -12.40 19.94
C MET A 5 -46.10 -11.54 19.62
N GLY A 6 -45.16 -11.51 20.56
CA GLY A 6 -43.91 -10.77 20.44
C GLY A 6 -43.03 -11.35 19.35
N GLN A 7 -42.58 -10.48 18.46
CA GLN A 7 -41.35 -10.70 17.72
C GLN A 7 -40.22 -10.09 18.54
N THR A 8 -39.50 -10.96 19.22
CA THR A 8 -38.21 -10.66 19.82
C THR A 8 -37.26 -10.20 18.71
N MET A 9 -36.71 -9.00 18.85
CA MET A 9 -35.54 -8.56 18.06
C MET A 9 -34.47 -9.66 18.10
N PRO A 10 -33.81 -9.99 16.97
CA PRO A 10 -32.65 -10.86 17.02
C PRO A 10 -31.60 -10.20 17.93
N PRO A 11 -30.87 -10.98 18.75
CA PRO A 11 -29.85 -10.41 19.62
C PRO A 11 -28.85 -9.64 18.75
N SER A 12 -28.66 -8.36 19.08
CA SER A 12 -27.54 -7.56 18.60
C SER A 12 -26.29 -8.42 18.73
N ARG A 13 -25.69 -8.80 17.60
CA ARG A 13 -24.41 -9.50 17.60
C ARG A 13 -23.49 -8.73 18.56
N PRO A 14 -22.82 -9.38 19.52
CA PRO A 14 -21.80 -8.70 20.27
C PRO A 14 -20.82 -8.13 19.24
N PHE A 15 -20.37 -6.91 19.49
CA PHE A 15 -19.31 -6.23 18.76
C PHE A 15 -18.03 -7.07 18.92
N ALA A 16 -17.97 -8.22 18.24
CA ALA A 16 -16.74 -8.92 17.99
C ALA A 16 -15.98 -7.96 17.08
N ALA A 17 -14.92 -7.36 17.61
CA ALA A 17 -13.93 -6.73 16.75
C ALA A 17 -13.69 -7.71 15.60
N PRO A 18 -13.99 -7.35 14.34
CA PRO A 18 -13.76 -8.26 13.23
C PRO A 18 -12.31 -8.71 13.37
N HIS A 19 -12.02 -10.01 13.19
CA HIS A 19 -10.64 -10.45 13.04
C HIS A 19 -9.99 -9.51 12.04
N THR A 20 -9.16 -8.57 12.51
CA THR A 20 -8.66 -7.50 11.66
C THR A 20 -7.97 -8.21 10.50
N PRO A 21 -8.46 -8.03 9.27
CA PRO A 21 -7.83 -8.58 8.09
C PRO A 21 -6.33 -8.30 8.18
N ARG A 22 -5.51 -9.35 8.18
CA ARG A 22 -4.06 -9.21 8.45
C ARG A 22 -3.39 -8.30 7.41
N ASN A 23 -4.03 -8.13 6.25
CA ASN A 23 -3.63 -7.22 5.18
C ASN A 23 -3.73 -5.72 5.52
N TRP A 24 -4.29 -5.31 6.67
CA TRP A 24 -4.27 -3.91 7.15
C TRP A 24 -3.19 -3.62 8.19
N MET A 25 -2.44 -4.64 8.60
CA MET A 25 -1.45 -4.50 9.66
C MET A 25 -0.05 -4.73 9.14
N LEU A 26 0.93 -4.11 9.80
CA LEU A 26 2.33 -4.11 9.43
C LEU A 26 3.17 -4.45 10.64
N SER A 27 4.22 -5.24 10.43
CA SER A 27 5.23 -5.51 11.44
C SER A 27 6.57 -5.02 10.93
N TYR A 28 7.24 -4.16 11.70
CA TYR A 28 8.60 -3.69 11.45
C TYR A 28 9.51 -4.18 12.55
N PHE A 29 10.62 -4.80 12.17
CA PHE A 29 11.60 -5.39 13.06
C PHE A 29 13.00 -5.10 12.54
N PRO A 30 14.02 -4.87 13.37
CA PRO A 30 13.98 -4.71 14.82
C PRO A 30 13.64 -3.27 15.24
N PHE A 31 13.79 -3.00 16.54
CA PHE A 31 13.86 -1.62 17.05
C PHE A 31 15.11 -0.93 16.50
N ILE A 32 15.02 0.39 16.33
CA ILE A 32 16.10 1.24 15.85
C ILE A 32 16.74 1.98 17.01
N GLU A 33 18.04 2.22 16.94
CA GLU A 33 18.76 3.07 17.86
C GLU A 33 18.72 4.51 17.38
N VAL A 34 18.44 5.44 18.28
CA VAL A 34 18.35 6.88 18.01
C VAL A 34 19.13 7.66 19.08
N ASN A 35 19.47 8.92 18.77
CA ASN A 35 19.96 9.86 19.77
C ASN A 35 18.78 10.56 20.46
N ASP A 36 18.63 10.33 21.76
CA ASP A 36 17.65 10.99 22.63
C ASP A 36 18.36 12.10 23.44
N PRO A 37 18.06 13.38 23.17
CA PRO A 37 18.64 14.50 23.89
C PRO A 37 18.34 14.49 25.39
N ALA A 38 17.15 14.04 25.81
CA ALA A 38 16.77 14.00 27.22
C ALA A 38 17.56 12.91 27.95
N LYS A 39 17.71 11.73 27.32
CA LYS A 39 18.57 10.67 27.85
C LYS A 39 20.02 11.11 27.92
N ARG A 40 20.50 11.88 26.94
CA ARG A 40 21.87 12.40 26.92
C ARG A 40 22.18 13.24 28.16
N VAL A 41 21.29 14.16 28.51
CA VAL A 41 21.41 14.99 29.72
C VAL A 41 21.38 14.13 30.98
N GLN A 42 20.54 13.10 31.02
CA GLN A 42 20.51 12.17 32.17
C GLN A 42 21.82 11.39 32.31
N ASP A 43 22.38 10.90 31.21
CA ASP A 43 23.60 10.09 31.20
C ASP A 43 24.88 10.90 31.53
N GLU A 44 24.77 12.22 31.68
CA GLU A 44 25.85 13.06 32.22
C GLU A 44 26.04 12.91 33.74
N ASP A 45 25.01 12.44 34.45
CA ASP A 45 25.09 12.15 35.89
C ASP A 45 26.14 11.04 36.15
N PRO A 46 27.23 11.34 36.89
CA PRO A 46 28.26 10.35 37.23
C PRO A 46 27.70 9.10 37.92
N ALA A 47 26.54 9.20 38.61
CA ALA A 47 25.91 8.06 39.27
C ALA A 47 25.37 6.99 38.31
N ARG A 48 25.18 7.33 37.02
CA ARG A 48 24.67 6.38 36.02
C ARG A 48 25.76 5.58 35.32
N ASP A 49 27.03 5.94 35.49
CA ASP A 49 28.20 5.22 34.96
C ASP A 49 28.10 4.85 33.47
N VAL A 50 27.66 5.79 32.63
CA VAL A 50 27.53 5.59 31.18
C VAL A 50 28.75 6.17 30.46
N GLU A 51 29.46 5.33 29.69
CA GLU A 51 30.59 5.76 28.89
C GLU A 51 30.19 6.82 27.86
N PRO A 52 31.03 7.85 27.60
CA PRO A 52 30.68 8.99 26.74
C PRO A 52 30.11 8.63 25.37
N GLN A 53 30.60 7.55 24.73
CA GLN A 53 30.13 7.16 23.40
C GLN A 53 28.70 6.57 23.38
N TYR A 54 28.18 6.10 24.52
CA TYR A 54 26.83 5.53 24.62
C TYR A 54 25.78 6.51 25.17
N ARG A 55 26.19 7.73 25.54
CA ARG A 55 25.30 8.72 26.13
C ARG A 55 24.24 9.18 25.14
N GLY A 56 22.99 9.13 25.58
CA GLY A 56 21.83 9.50 24.76
C GLY A 56 21.43 8.46 23.72
N LEU A 57 22.10 7.31 23.61
CA LEU A 57 21.67 6.25 22.71
C LEU A 57 20.52 5.45 23.34
N THR A 58 19.44 5.26 22.59
CA THR A 58 18.29 4.48 23.04
C THR A 58 17.61 3.76 21.89
N HIS A 59 17.03 2.60 22.19
CA HIS A 59 16.28 1.81 21.22
C HIS A 59 14.79 2.14 21.30
N VAL A 60 14.20 2.50 20.16
CA VAL A 60 12.78 2.86 20.05
C VAL A 60 12.06 1.98 19.04
N PRO A 61 10.73 1.75 19.21
CA PRO A 61 9.94 1.10 18.19
C PRO A 61 9.95 1.95 16.90
N PRO A 62 10.07 1.33 15.71
CA PRO A 62 10.24 2.08 14.46
C PRO A 62 8.94 2.67 13.91
N SER A 63 7.78 2.39 14.52
CA SER A 63 6.46 2.75 13.99
C SER A 63 6.31 4.25 13.70
N GLY A 64 6.79 5.12 14.60
CA GLY A 64 6.76 6.58 14.38
C GLY A 64 7.62 7.03 13.19
N HIS A 65 8.80 6.43 13.02
CA HIS A 65 9.67 6.72 11.88
C HIS A 65 9.06 6.21 10.58
N MET A 66 8.41 5.04 10.61
CA MET A 66 7.70 4.48 9.46
C MET A 66 6.51 5.35 9.04
N ALA A 67 5.76 5.90 9.98
CA ALA A 67 4.68 6.84 9.66
C ALA A 67 5.21 8.09 8.94
N GLY A 68 6.35 8.64 9.40
CA GLY A 68 7.02 9.75 8.71
C GLY A 68 7.56 9.39 7.33
N ILE A 69 8.09 8.16 7.17
CA ILE A 69 8.51 7.64 5.86
C ILE A 69 7.31 7.54 4.91
N TYR A 70 6.17 7.05 5.38
CA TYR A 70 4.95 6.95 4.57
C TYR A 70 4.49 8.32 4.10
N ALA A 71 4.37 9.29 5.01
CA ALA A 71 3.97 10.65 4.65
C ALA A 71 4.94 11.25 3.59
N ARG A 72 6.25 11.11 3.81
CA ARG A 72 7.26 11.60 2.89
C ARG A 72 7.17 10.95 1.50
N ILE A 73 7.05 9.63 1.44
CA ILE A 73 6.99 8.91 0.16
C ILE A 73 5.72 9.23 -0.60
N ASP A 74 4.59 9.31 0.10
CA ASP A 74 3.32 9.68 -0.51
C ASP A 74 3.39 11.07 -1.15
N GLU A 75 4.04 12.02 -0.49
CA GLU A 75 4.24 13.39 -1.00
C GLU A 75 5.24 13.45 -2.15
N GLU A 76 6.40 12.79 -2.00
CA GLU A 76 7.50 12.89 -2.97
C GLU A 76 7.30 12.01 -4.22
N ARG A 77 6.66 10.85 -4.07
CA ARG A 77 6.63 9.77 -5.08
C ARG A 77 5.24 9.16 -5.29
N GLY A 78 4.29 9.42 -4.40
CA GLY A 78 2.92 8.92 -4.48
C GLY A 78 2.66 7.65 -3.67
N VAL A 79 1.40 7.47 -3.26
CA VAL A 79 0.93 6.39 -2.35
C VAL A 79 1.17 4.97 -2.90
N HIS A 80 1.26 4.84 -4.22
CA HIS A 80 1.50 3.57 -4.92
C HIS A 80 2.93 3.07 -4.76
N GLU A 81 3.87 3.92 -4.32
CA GLU A 81 5.28 3.57 -4.19
C GLU A 81 5.54 2.79 -2.88
N ALA A 82 6.38 1.76 -2.98
CA ALA A 82 6.76 0.96 -1.82
C ALA A 82 7.71 1.74 -0.88
N PRO A 83 7.54 1.62 0.44
CA PRO A 83 8.46 2.19 1.42
C PRO A 83 9.81 1.46 1.51
N ALA A 84 10.00 0.38 0.76
CA ALA A 84 11.24 -0.38 0.73
C ALA A 84 12.41 0.47 0.19
N ASN A 85 13.61 0.22 0.72
CA ASN A 85 14.85 0.97 0.51
C ASN A 85 14.82 2.44 0.94
N ALA A 86 13.76 2.90 1.61
CA ALA A 86 13.73 4.24 2.18
C ALA A 86 14.68 4.34 3.38
N VAL A 87 15.44 5.43 3.45
CA VAL A 87 16.29 5.73 4.61
C VAL A 87 15.42 6.14 5.81
N VAL A 88 15.71 5.52 6.96
CA VAL A 88 15.12 5.84 8.26
C VAL A 88 15.91 7.00 8.88
N ARG A 89 15.54 8.23 8.50
CA ARG A 89 16.21 9.45 9.00
C ARG A 89 16.16 9.51 10.53
N GLY A 90 17.29 9.79 11.17
CA GLY A 90 17.42 9.85 12.63
C GLY A 90 17.71 8.51 13.31
N ALA A 91 17.56 7.38 12.60
CA ALA A 91 18.05 6.10 13.07
C ALA A 91 19.57 6.00 12.83
N LEU A 92 20.29 5.65 13.88
CA LEU A 92 21.73 5.46 13.87
C LEU A 92 22.07 4.00 13.58
N GLU A 93 21.36 3.09 14.26
CA GLU A 93 21.62 1.66 14.21
C GLU A 93 20.35 0.82 14.34
N VAL A 94 20.48 -0.50 14.19
CA VAL A 94 19.42 -1.48 14.45
C VAL A 94 19.77 -2.37 15.64
N LYS A 95 18.79 -2.64 16.52
CA LYS A 95 19.01 -3.48 17.71
C LYS A 95 19.55 -4.88 17.37
N TYR A 96 19.08 -5.43 16.26
CA TYR A 96 19.47 -6.75 15.78
C TYR A 96 19.78 -6.66 14.30
N ASN A 97 21.03 -6.94 13.92
CA ASN A 97 21.33 -7.04 12.51
C ASN A 97 20.68 -8.31 11.93
N VAL A 98 19.81 -8.12 10.92
CA VAL A 98 19.12 -9.20 10.23
C VAL A 98 19.82 -9.48 8.92
N SER A 99 20.48 -10.63 8.83
CA SER A 99 21.08 -11.07 7.58
C SER A 99 20.02 -11.43 6.54
N LYS A 100 20.36 -11.33 5.26
CA LYS A 100 19.46 -11.68 4.15
C LYS A 100 18.79 -13.06 4.29
N PRO A 101 19.51 -14.16 4.66
CA PRO A 101 18.86 -15.46 4.85
C PRO A 101 17.83 -15.47 5.98
N LYS A 102 18.06 -14.70 7.06
CA LYS A 102 17.07 -14.57 8.15
C LYS A 102 15.85 -13.77 7.70
N GLN A 103 16.09 -12.70 6.95
CA GLN A 103 15.01 -11.90 6.35
C GLN A 103 14.12 -12.76 5.46
N GLU A 104 14.68 -13.60 4.60
CA GLU A 104 13.93 -14.51 3.71
C GLU A 104 12.98 -15.48 4.47
N LEU A 105 13.29 -15.84 5.72
CA LEU A 105 12.41 -16.65 6.58
C LEU A 105 11.25 -15.85 7.20
N LEU A 106 11.40 -14.52 7.27
CA LEU A 106 10.47 -13.59 7.90
C LEU A 106 9.48 -12.99 6.87
N LEU A 107 9.89 -12.84 5.61
CA LEU A 107 9.04 -12.25 4.55
C LEU A 107 7.72 -12.98 4.31
N PRO A 108 7.67 -14.32 4.23
CA PRO A 108 6.41 -15.03 4.03
C PRO A 108 5.41 -14.81 5.18
N GLN A 109 5.89 -14.40 6.35
CA GLN A 109 5.07 -14.11 7.53
C GLN A 109 4.60 -12.65 7.59
N GLY A 110 5.16 -11.77 6.75
CA GLY A 110 4.84 -10.35 6.72
C GLY A 110 5.58 -9.52 7.78
N VAL A 111 6.80 -9.94 8.15
CA VAL A 111 7.68 -9.18 9.04
C VAL A 111 8.71 -8.43 8.20
N ASN A 112 8.60 -7.10 8.17
CA ASN A 112 9.48 -6.23 7.40
C ASN A 112 10.74 -5.93 8.19
N CYS A 113 11.90 -6.21 7.60
CA CYS A 113 13.17 -6.05 8.29
C CYS A 113 13.75 -4.64 8.05
N LEU A 114 14.17 -3.94 9.10
CA LEU A 114 15.04 -2.78 9.02
C LEU A 114 16.48 -3.28 9.06
N ARG A 115 17.32 -2.78 8.16
CA ARG A 115 18.71 -3.25 8.00
C ARG A 115 19.64 -2.09 7.75
N ILE A 116 20.92 -2.31 7.98
CA ILE A 116 21.97 -1.36 7.63
C ILE A 116 22.36 -1.60 6.18
N MET A 117 22.38 -0.54 5.38
CA MET A 117 22.87 -0.54 4.01
C MET A 117 23.64 0.76 3.78
N ASP A 118 24.86 0.67 3.25
CA ASP A 118 25.73 1.82 2.97
C ASP A 118 25.91 2.79 4.15
N GLY A 119 25.98 2.24 5.37
CA GLY A 119 26.16 3.02 6.61
C GLY A 119 24.91 3.73 7.12
N GLY A 120 23.73 3.46 6.55
CA GLY A 120 22.45 3.99 7.02
C GLY A 120 21.42 2.89 7.29
N VAL A 121 20.48 3.17 8.19
CA VAL A 121 19.33 2.28 8.42
C VAL A 121 18.29 2.49 7.32
N VAL A 122 17.92 1.41 6.63
CA VAL A 122 16.94 1.41 5.55
C VAL A 122 15.81 0.42 5.83
N VAL A 123 14.65 0.70 5.25
CA VAL A 123 13.52 -0.21 5.22
C VAL A 123 13.83 -1.34 4.23
N GLY A 124 13.83 -2.58 4.69
CA GLY A 124 14.18 -3.71 3.84
C GLY A 124 13.06 -4.16 2.92
N ASP A 125 11.80 -4.04 3.37
CA ASP A 125 10.63 -4.67 2.75
C ASP A 125 9.33 -3.89 3.03
N ALA A 126 8.26 -4.27 2.34
CA ALA A 126 6.98 -3.55 2.31
C ALA A 126 5.74 -4.47 2.37
N ARG A 127 5.81 -5.57 3.11
CA ARG A 127 4.76 -6.60 3.21
C ARG A 127 3.78 -6.35 4.34
N THR A 128 2.52 -6.71 4.13
CA THR A 128 1.49 -6.73 5.16
C THR A 128 1.61 -7.99 6.03
N ILE A 129 1.11 -7.95 7.26
CA ILE A 129 1.14 -9.11 8.17
C ILE A 129 0.35 -10.26 7.55
N GLY A 130 0.90 -11.48 7.61
CA GLY A 130 0.35 -12.64 6.89
C GLY A 130 1.00 -12.89 5.53
N GLY A 131 1.75 -11.91 5.01
CA GLY A 131 2.64 -12.07 3.86
C GLY A 131 1.95 -12.71 2.66
N ASP A 132 2.50 -13.82 2.17
CA ASP A 132 2.02 -14.50 0.96
C ASP A 132 0.56 -14.97 1.05
N ARG A 133 0.05 -15.19 2.28
CA ARG A 133 -1.34 -15.64 2.48
C ARG A 133 -2.37 -14.57 2.10
N ASN A 134 -1.94 -13.31 1.98
CA ASN A 134 -2.82 -12.20 1.63
C ASN A 134 -3.02 -12.05 0.10
N GLY A 135 -2.37 -12.90 -0.71
CA GLY A 135 -2.51 -12.87 -2.16
C GLY A 135 -2.18 -11.51 -2.74
N GLU A 136 -3.17 -10.86 -3.36
CA GLU A 136 -3.01 -9.54 -3.99
C GLU A 136 -2.78 -8.40 -2.99
N TRP A 137 -3.08 -8.62 -1.71
CA TRP A 137 -2.95 -7.63 -0.63
C TRP A 137 -1.69 -7.84 0.23
N ASN A 138 -0.71 -8.58 -0.27
CA ASN A 138 0.53 -8.87 0.44
C ASN A 138 1.47 -7.65 0.55
N TYR A 139 1.27 -6.59 -0.24
CA TYR A 139 2.07 -5.36 -0.20
C TYR A 139 1.31 -4.19 0.42
N ILE A 140 2.02 -3.40 1.23
CA ILE A 140 1.44 -2.24 1.90
C ILE A 140 1.10 -1.11 0.95
N ASN A 141 1.96 -0.81 -0.02
CA ASN A 141 1.71 0.25 -0.99
C ASN A 141 0.47 -0.07 -1.84
N VAL A 142 0.25 -1.34 -2.22
CA VAL A 142 -0.98 -1.76 -2.92
C VAL A 142 -2.21 -1.54 -2.04
N ARG A 143 -2.18 -1.91 -0.75
CA ARG A 143 -3.31 -1.72 0.15
C ARG A 143 -3.60 -0.25 0.45
N ARG A 144 -2.56 0.54 0.70
CA ARG A 144 -2.67 2.00 0.93
C ARG A 144 -3.19 2.70 -0.32
N PHE A 145 -2.70 2.32 -1.49
CA PHE A 145 -3.14 2.88 -2.75
C PHE A 145 -4.61 2.54 -3.06
N ALA A 146 -5.05 1.30 -2.81
CA ALA A 146 -6.47 0.95 -2.92
C ALA A 146 -7.35 1.79 -1.97
N SER A 147 -6.91 1.99 -0.72
CA SER A 147 -7.63 2.83 0.24
C SER A 147 -7.67 4.30 -0.22
N PHE A 148 -6.58 4.80 -0.81
CA PHE A 148 -6.54 6.14 -1.42
C PHE A 148 -7.52 6.28 -2.58
N LEU A 149 -7.63 5.27 -3.46
CA LEU A 149 -8.59 5.28 -4.56
C LEU A 149 -10.03 5.24 -4.05
N GLU A 150 -10.33 4.33 -3.11
CA GLU A 150 -11.65 4.19 -2.48
C GLU A 150 -12.10 5.53 -1.87
N GLU A 151 -11.27 6.15 -1.03
CA GLU A 151 -11.60 7.42 -0.35
C GLU A 151 -11.72 8.58 -1.34
N SER A 152 -10.78 8.72 -2.29
CA SER A 152 -10.80 9.83 -3.26
C SER A 152 -12.02 9.77 -4.17
N ILE A 153 -12.46 8.55 -4.55
CA ILE A 153 -13.65 8.35 -5.37
C ILE A 153 -14.90 8.64 -4.55
N ASP A 154 -14.98 8.17 -3.30
CA ASP A 154 -16.11 8.47 -2.42
C ASP A 154 -16.27 9.98 -2.20
N GLU A 155 -15.20 10.67 -1.80
CA GLU A 155 -15.17 12.13 -1.63
C GLU A 155 -15.53 12.86 -2.94
N GLY A 156 -14.95 12.44 -4.06
CA GLY A 156 -15.17 13.04 -5.38
C GLY A 156 -16.57 12.82 -5.97
N THR A 157 -17.33 11.87 -5.42
CA THR A 157 -18.66 11.49 -5.93
C THR A 157 -19.80 11.77 -4.95
N GLN A 158 -19.57 12.49 -3.85
CA GLN A 158 -20.63 12.88 -2.89
C GLN A 158 -21.81 13.64 -3.53
N TRP A 159 -21.60 14.33 -4.65
CA TRP A 159 -22.65 15.03 -5.39
C TRP A 159 -23.70 14.11 -6.04
N VAL A 160 -23.42 12.80 -6.14
CA VAL A 160 -24.33 11.79 -6.71
C VAL A 160 -25.57 11.59 -5.83
N VAL A 161 -25.46 11.85 -4.54
CA VAL A 161 -26.54 11.62 -3.58
C VAL A 161 -27.74 12.52 -3.92
N PHE A 162 -28.93 11.92 -4.00
CA PHE A 162 -30.19 12.55 -4.40
C PHE A 162 -30.33 12.98 -5.87
N GLU A 163 -29.36 12.67 -6.74
CA GLU A 163 -29.54 12.87 -8.19
C GLU A 163 -30.51 11.82 -8.79
N PRO A 164 -31.24 12.16 -9.88
CA PRO A 164 -32.04 11.19 -10.61
C PRO A 164 -31.18 10.02 -11.13
N ASN A 165 -31.54 8.79 -10.75
CA ASN A 165 -30.81 7.59 -11.17
C ASN A 165 -31.16 7.20 -12.61
N ASP A 166 -30.51 7.87 -13.57
CA ASP A 166 -30.70 7.70 -15.00
C ASP A 166 -29.36 7.63 -15.77
N SER A 167 -29.45 7.47 -17.10
CA SER A 167 -28.29 7.38 -17.97
C SER A 167 -27.41 8.64 -17.99
N SER A 168 -27.97 9.81 -17.64
CA SER A 168 -27.24 11.05 -17.53
C SER A 168 -26.35 11.02 -16.28
N LEU A 169 -26.89 10.63 -15.13
CA LEU A 169 -26.12 10.44 -13.90
C LEU A 169 -24.98 9.46 -14.09
N TRP A 170 -25.25 8.30 -14.69
CA TRP A 170 -24.23 7.28 -14.93
C TRP A 170 -23.10 7.80 -15.82
N SER A 171 -23.44 8.59 -16.84
CA SER A 171 -22.44 9.20 -17.73
C SER A 171 -21.57 10.22 -17.01
N LYS A 172 -22.15 11.03 -16.11
CA LYS A 172 -21.40 11.97 -15.26
C LYS A 172 -20.46 11.23 -14.29
N ILE A 173 -20.91 10.13 -13.68
CA ILE A 173 -20.07 9.30 -12.80
C ILE A 173 -18.88 8.73 -13.58
N ARG A 174 -19.14 8.09 -14.73
CA ARG A 174 -18.06 7.54 -15.58
C ARG A 174 -17.06 8.61 -15.99
N LEU A 175 -17.53 9.80 -16.36
CA LEU A 175 -16.65 10.92 -16.74
C LEU A 175 -15.79 11.39 -15.55
N ASN A 176 -16.40 11.64 -14.39
CA ASN A 176 -15.70 12.15 -13.22
C ASN A 176 -14.63 11.15 -12.71
N VAL A 177 -15.04 9.90 -12.46
CA VAL A 177 -14.13 8.85 -12.01
C VAL A 177 -13.08 8.53 -13.07
N GLY A 178 -13.47 8.50 -14.35
CA GLY A 178 -12.55 8.28 -15.47
C GLY A 178 -11.48 9.36 -15.57
N SER A 179 -11.85 10.63 -15.42
CA SER A 179 -10.88 11.74 -15.39
C SER A 179 -9.92 11.63 -14.20
N PHE A 180 -10.40 11.28 -13.01
CA PHE A 180 -9.54 11.03 -11.85
C PHE A 180 -8.54 9.90 -12.11
N LEU A 181 -9.00 8.72 -12.55
CA LEU A 181 -8.14 7.57 -12.82
C LEU A 181 -7.17 7.82 -13.98
N THR A 182 -7.53 8.66 -14.95
CA THR A 182 -6.62 9.10 -16.01
C THR A 182 -5.44 9.89 -15.44
N ASN A 183 -5.69 10.80 -14.49
CA ASN A 183 -4.61 11.53 -13.81
C ASN A 183 -3.73 10.60 -12.98
N VAL A 184 -4.35 9.67 -12.25
CA VAL A 184 -3.63 8.65 -11.46
C VAL A 184 -2.74 7.79 -12.36
N TRP A 185 -3.22 7.38 -13.54
CA TRP A 185 -2.45 6.65 -14.54
C TRP A 185 -1.30 7.49 -15.13
N HIS A 186 -1.56 8.74 -15.51
CA HIS A 186 -0.51 9.64 -16.02
C HIS A 186 0.62 9.87 -15.02
N ASN A 187 0.33 9.81 -13.72
CA ASN A 187 1.32 9.91 -12.65
C ASN A 187 2.07 8.57 -12.39
N GLY A 188 1.85 7.55 -13.21
CA GLY A 188 2.58 6.28 -13.15
C GLY A 188 2.07 5.28 -12.11
N ALA A 189 0.95 5.57 -11.44
CA ALA A 189 0.43 4.73 -10.37
C ALA A 189 -0.32 3.47 -10.85
N LEU A 190 -0.76 3.47 -12.12
CA LEU A 190 -1.45 2.35 -12.77
C LEU A 190 -0.60 1.79 -13.91
N PHE A 191 -0.59 0.47 -14.03
CA PHE A 191 0.11 -0.24 -15.09
C PHE A 191 -0.75 -0.33 -16.36
N GLY A 192 -0.20 0.09 -17.49
CA GLY A 192 -0.87 -0.02 -18.78
C GLY A 192 -0.30 0.97 -19.78
N GLN A 193 -0.13 0.54 -21.04
CA GLN A 193 0.34 1.43 -22.10
C GLN A 193 -0.75 2.44 -22.55
N THR A 194 -2.01 2.15 -22.26
CA THR A 194 -3.16 3.01 -22.55
C THR A 194 -4.09 3.02 -21.34
N ALA A 195 -4.93 4.04 -21.22
CA ALA A 195 -5.88 4.17 -20.12
C ALA A 195 -6.82 2.95 -20.03
N GLU A 196 -7.27 2.41 -21.16
CA GLU A 196 -8.18 1.25 -21.23
C GLU A 196 -7.52 -0.05 -20.76
N LYS A 197 -6.19 -0.13 -20.82
CA LYS A 197 -5.42 -1.24 -20.24
C LYS A 197 -5.11 -1.03 -18.75
N ALA A 198 -5.18 0.21 -18.28
CA ALA A 198 -4.85 0.59 -16.91
C ALA A 198 -6.05 0.57 -15.97
N PHE A 199 -7.23 0.95 -16.46
CA PHE A 199 -8.47 0.93 -15.67
C PHE A 199 -9.73 0.86 -16.55
N TYR A 200 -10.86 0.55 -15.92
CA TYR A 200 -12.18 0.74 -16.52
C TYR A 200 -13.17 1.25 -15.47
N VAL A 201 -14.21 1.94 -15.93
CA VAL A 201 -15.33 2.41 -15.10
C VAL A 201 -16.63 2.03 -15.81
N LYS A 202 -17.39 1.10 -15.22
CA LYS A 202 -18.70 0.66 -15.71
C LYS A 202 -19.78 1.15 -14.77
N CYS A 203 -20.73 1.91 -15.30
CA CYS A 203 -21.95 2.30 -14.60
C CYS A 203 -23.01 2.38 -15.69
N ASP A 204 -23.85 1.36 -15.86
CA ASP A 204 -24.80 1.27 -16.96
C ASP A 204 -26.08 0.55 -16.54
N ALA A 205 -26.99 0.33 -17.48
CA ALA A 205 -28.26 -0.33 -17.22
C ALA A 205 -28.12 -1.80 -16.85
N GLU A 206 -27.00 -2.44 -17.17
CA GLU A 206 -26.73 -3.84 -16.78
C GLU A 206 -26.43 -3.92 -15.28
N LEU A 207 -25.63 -2.99 -14.75
CA LEU A 207 -25.37 -2.87 -13.31
C LEU A 207 -26.51 -2.18 -12.54
N ASN A 208 -27.30 -1.36 -13.22
CA ASN A 208 -28.39 -0.57 -12.63
C ASN A 208 -29.76 -0.89 -13.27
N PRO A 209 -30.24 -2.14 -13.19
CA PRO A 209 -31.58 -2.49 -13.64
C PRO A 209 -32.65 -1.84 -12.73
N PRO A 210 -33.93 -1.81 -13.16
CA PRO A 210 -35.01 -1.14 -12.42
C PRO A 210 -35.05 -1.50 -10.93
N GLU A 211 -34.87 -2.76 -10.57
CA GLU A 211 -34.87 -3.23 -9.19
C GLU A 211 -33.78 -2.62 -8.31
N VAL A 212 -32.60 -2.29 -8.86
CA VAL A 212 -31.51 -1.59 -8.15
C VAL A 212 -31.88 -0.12 -7.98
N ARG A 213 -32.43 0.49 -9.04
CA ARG A 213 -32.83 1.89 -9.08
C ARG A 213 -34.00 2.19 -8.14
N ASP A 214 -34.98 1.29 -8.07
CA ASP A 214 -36.16 1.37 -7.19
C ASP A 214 -35.76 1.30 -5.71
N ARG A 215 -34.60 0.71 -5.39
CA ARG A 215 -33.99 0.75 -4.05
C ARG A 215 -33.17 2.00 -3.77
N GLY A 216 -33.10 2.94 -4.72
CA GLY A 216 -32.30 4.16 -4.62
C GLY A 216 -30.79 3.90 -4.71
N GLN A 217 -30.36 2.77 -5.29
CA GLN A 217 -28.94 2.40 -5.38
C GLN A 217 -28.38 2.73 -6.76
N VAL A 218 -27.13 3.20 -6.82
CA VAL A 218 -26.34 3.29 -8.04
C VAL A 218 -25.09 2.44 -7.86
N ILE A 219 -24.90 1.46 -8.76
CA ILE A 219 -23.77 0.55 -8.76
C ILE A 219 -22.81 0.97 -9.88
N THR A 220 -21.56 1.24 -9.48
CA THR A 220 -20.44 1.49 -10.40
C THR A 220 -19.37 0.44 -10.12
N GLU A 221 -18.95 -0.27 -11.16
CA GLU A 221 -17.83 -1.20 -11.12
C GLU A 221 -16.58 -0.50 -11.65
N ILE A 222 -15.49 -0.61 -10.90
CA ILE A 222 -14.22 0.04 -11.21
C ILE A 222 -13.13 -1.03 -11.12
N GLY A 223 -12.40 -1.23 -12.21
CA GLY A 223 -11.20 -2.06 -12.21
C GLY A 223 -9.96 -1.22 -12.45
N VAL A 224 -8.87 -1.55 -11.75
CA VAL A 224 -7.58 -0.86 -11.86
C VAL A 224 -6.43 -1.87 -11.88
N ALA A 225 -5.44 -1.61 -12.72
CA ALA A 225 -4.21 -2.39 -12.79
C ALA A 225 -3.13 -1.73 -11.92
N VAL A 226 -3.06 -2.10 -10.63
CA VAL A 226 -2.09 -1.52 -9.68
C VAL A 226 -0.67 -1.98 -9.95
N VAL A 227 0.30 -1.05 -9.88
CA VAL A 227 1.74 -1.37 -10.00
C VAL A 227 2.20 -2.19 -8.79
N ARG A 228 2.90 -3.31 -9.04
CA ARG A 228 3.50 -4.15 -7.99
C ARG A 228 5.02 -3.96 -7.93
N PRO A 229 5.64 -3.94 -6.74
CA PRO A 229 7.10 -3.79 -6.61
C PRO A 229 7.86 -4.98 -7.20
N ALA A 230 9.06 -4.72 -7.74
CA ALA A 230 9.98 -5.76 -8.17
C ALA A 230 10.82 -6.26 -6.98
N GLU A 231 10.38 -7.34 -6.30
CA GLU A 231 11.12 -7.92 -5.17
C GLU A 231 12.39 -8.68 -5.58
N PHE A 232 12.41 -9.26 -6.78
CA PHE A 232 13.53 -10.07 -7.27
C PHE A 232 13.91 -9.65 -8.68
N VAL A 233 15.20 -9.39 -8.90
CA VAL A 233 15.78 -9.14 -10.22
C VAL A 233 16.59 -10.35 -10.63
N ILE A 234 16.17 -11.04 -11.69
CA ILE A 234 16.87 -12.21 -12.22
C ILE A 234 17.66 -11.78 -13.46
N PHE A 235 18.99 -11.70 -13.34
CA PHE A 235 19.86 -11.52 -14.49
C PHE A 235 20.16 -12.86 -15.17
N ARG A 236 19.86 -12.97 -16.46
CA ARG A 236 20.25 -14.12 -17.30
C ARG A 236 21.38 -13.66 -18.22
N ILE A 237 22.59 -14.17 -17.99
CA ILE A 237 23.76 -13.86 -18.81
C ILE A 237 24.03 -15.04 -19.73
N SER A 238 24.01 -14.79 -21.05
CA SER A 238 24.37 -15.76 -22.08
C SER A 238 25.55 -15.25 -22.89
N GLN A 239 26.57 -16.07 -23.10
CA GLN A 239 27.67 -15.77 -24.01
C GLN A 239 27.28 -16.21 -25.43
N SER A 240 27.16 -15.26 -26.35
CA SER A 240 27.07 -15.58 -27.78
C SER A 240 28.47 -15.63 -28.37
N ILE A 241 28.85 -16.77 -28.95
CA ILE A 241 30.04 -16.86 -29.79
C ILE A 241 29.66 -16.18 -31.09
N GLY A 242 30.23 -15.01 -31.37
CA GLY A 242 29.77 -14.08 -32.41
C GLY A 242 29.36 -14.75 -33.72
N ALA A 243 28.05 -14.88 -33.94
CA ALA A 243 27.51 -15.15 -35.25
C ALA A 243 27.49 -13.81 -36.02
N GLN A 244 28.18 -13.79 -37.17
CA GLN A 244 28.14 -12.69 -38.13
C GLN A 244 26.69 -12.25 -38.37
N ARG A 245 26.32 -11.06 -37.87
CA ARG A 245 25.04 -10.42 -38.18
C ARG A 245 25.12 -9.85 -39.59
N GLY A 246 24.70 -10.64 -40.57
CA GLY A 246 24.14 -10.11 -41.81
C GLY A 246 22.83 -9.40 -41.46
N TRP A 247 22.80 -8.08 -41.67
CA TRP A 247 21.57 -7.30 -41.60
C TRP A 247 20.76 -7.59 -42.86
N THR A 248 19.76 -8.46 -42.78
CA THR A 248 18.69 -8.48 -43.78
C THR A 248 17.71 -7.35 -43.43
N GLN A 249 17.74 -6.29 -44.23
CA GLN A 249 16.62 -5.35 -44.34
C GLN A 249 15.42 -6.11 -44.92
N SER A 250 14.35 -6.22 -44.15
CA SER A 250 12.97 -6.34 -44.64
C SER A 250 12.30 -5.03 -44.24
N GLY A 251 11.91 -4.14 -45.15
CA GLY A 251 10.98 -4.37 -46.26
C GLY A 251 9.60 -3.94 -45.77
N GLU A 252 9.20 -2.71 -46.11
CA GLU A 252 7.89 -2.11 -45.79
C GLU A 252 6.72 -2.87 -46.46
N PRO A 253 5.49 -2.80 -45.90
CA PRO A 253 4.31 -3.42 -46.51
C PRO A 253 3.56 -2.47 -47.47
N GLU A 254 3.12 -3.01 -48.62
CA GLU A 254 1.85 -2.64 -49.28
C GLU A 254 0.69 -3.43 -48.66
#